data_AF-A0A2N5GU13-F1
#
_entry.id   AF-A0A2N5GU13-F1
#
_cell.length_a   1.000
_cell.length_b   1.000
_cell.length_c   1.000
_cell.angle_alpha   90.00
_cell.angle_beta   90.00
_cell.angle_gamma   90.00
#
_symmetry.space_group_name_H-M   'P 1'
#
loop_
_entity.id
_entity.type
_entity.pdbx_description
1 polymer ?
#
loop_
_entity_poly.entity_id
_entity_poly.type
_entity_poly.pdbx_seq_one_letter_code
_entity_poly.pdbx_strand_id
1 'polypeptide(L)'
;MIDLKTRVLVFPCGSQPAIDINFALRHSLRVEIYGASSVDDHGTFVYERYIGGLPKISEEKFIDEFNDVLRKNKIDFIIPTHDTVSLYLIEHQHLVQAQVIASDLETAKICRSKKLMYRKFEQHSFSPRIYWRMSDVTNFPVFIKPDQGQGGQGVKKVNSFEELQNCLGRNSSMVISEYLPGEELTVDCFTDRFGNIRVLSPRTRDRVFGGISVKSKFMETTGEISSIAHEINNRLNFRGYWYFQLKKDKSGMFKLLEISTRMAGTACLTTSNDINLPLLSILDFQGLDYEIIPNRMAMELDRSLVNRYKIDLQYERVYVDLDDTIIFNSNKINNFLMMFLYQCLNREVDIILITKHREDVKQTLDSFQICPNMFSQIIQIGKDDFKYRYMNNDIPSIFIDNSFEERKQVKVKLNIPTFDLNMIDCLIDWRG
;
A
#
# COMPACT_ATOMS: atom_id res chain seq x y z
N MET A 1 10.03 -5.44 29.99
CA MET A 1 9.10 -4.29 29.94
C MET A 1 8.45 -4.32 28.58
N ILE A 2 7.13 -4.48 28.51
CA ILE A 2 6.41 -4.30 27.24
C ILE A 2 6.45 -2.80 26.97
N ASP A 3 7.36 -2.39 26.08
CA ASP A 3 7.48 -1.00 25.67
C ASP A 3 6.13 -0.56 25.06
N LEU A 4 5.63 0.61 25.44
CA LEU A 4 4.34 1.08 24.94
C LEU A 4 4.45 1.23 23.41
N LYS A 5 3.59 0.56 22.65
CA LYS A 5 3.59 0.71 21.18
C LYS A 5 3.32 2.15 20.80
N THR A 6 4.09 2.65 19.85
CA THR A 6 3.88 3.95 19.21
C THR A 6 2.63 3.91 18.36
N ARG A 7 1.70 4.82 18.58
CA ARG A 7 0.41 4.87 17.91
C ARG A 7 0.48 5.80 16.71
N VAL A 8 0.25 5.23 15.53
CA VAL A 8 0.46 5.94 14.26
C VAL A 8 -0.83 5.96 13.46
N LEU A 9 -1.27 7.16 13.06
CA LEU A 9 -2.44 7.35 12.22
C LEU A 9 -2.03 7.65 10.77
N VAL A 10 -2.46 6.81 9.83
CA VAL A 10 -2.30 7.05 8.38
C VAL A 10 -3.52 7.81 7.86
N PHE A 11 -3.31 8.97 7.24
CA PHE A 11 -4.39 9.83 6.74
C PHE A 11 -4.06 10.51 5.41
N PRO A 12 -4.92 10.42 4.38
CA PRO A 12 -6.03 9.47 4.24
C PRO A 12 -5.52 8.03 4.09
N CYS A 13 -6.32 7.03 4.45
CA CYS A 13 -5.87 5.63 4.49
C CYS A 13 -6.23 4.78 3.25
N GLY A 14 -7.03 5.29 2.30
CA GLY A 14 -7.50 4.50 1.16
C GLY A 14 -6.59 4.44 -0.07
N SER A 15 -5.52 5.23 -0.13
CA SER A 15 -4.64 5.27 -1.30
C SER A 15 -3.66 4.09 -1.33
N GLN A 16 -3.12 3.73 -2.50
CA GLN A 16 -2.13 2.65 -2.58
C GLN A 16 -0.90 2.85 -1.66
N PRO A 17 -0.28 4.05 -1.57
CA PRO A 17 0.76 4.29 -0.58
C PRO A 17 0.30 4.00 0.85
N ALA A 18 -0.92 4.38 1.20
CA ALA A 18 -1.47 4.12 2.53
C ALA A 18 -1.63 2.62 2.81
N ILE A 19 -2.14 1.86 1.85
CA ILE A 19 -2.28 0.40 1.96
C ILE A 19 -0.91 -0.26 2.15
N ASP A 20 0.10 0.19 1.38
CA ASP A 20 1.47 -0.31 1.49
C ASP A 20 2.09 0.03 2.87
N ILE A 21 1.82 1.22 3.42
CA ILE A 21 2.24 1.59 4.79
C ILE A 21 1.62 0.66 5.83
N ASN A 22 0.34 0.32 5.69
CA ASN A 22 -0.31 -0.62 6.59
C ASN A 22 0.35 -2.00 6.58
N PHE A 23 0.60 -2.56 5.39
CA PHE A 23 1.29 -3.85 5.29
C PHE A 23 2.72 -3.80 5.83
N ALA A 24 3.41 -2.66 5.70
CA ALA A 24 4.75 -2.48 6.26
C ALA A 24 4.77 -2.40 7.80
N LEU A 25 3.69 -1.96 8.45
CA LEU A 25 3.67 -1.64 9.88
C LEU A 25 2.78 -2.53 10.74
N ARG A 26 1.73 -3.17 10.19
CA ARG A 26 0.67 -3.82 10.98
C ARG A 26 1.13 -4.95 11.93
N HIS A 27 2.23 -5.62 11.59
CA HIS A 27 2.81 -6.67 12.44
C HIS A 27 4.03 -6.20 13.24
N SER A 28 4.29 -4.88 13.26
CA SER A 28 5.37 -4.30 14.05
C SER A 28 5.12 -4.49 15.54
N LEU A 29 6.17 -4.91 16.25
CA LEU A 29 6.17 -4.95 17.72
C LEU A 29 6.24 -3.54 18.32
N ARG A 30 6.67 -2.53 17.55
CA ARG A 30 6.86 -1.14 18.00
C ARG A 30 5.68 -0.23 17.67
N VAL A 31 4.85 -0.60 16.70
CA VAL A 31 3.82 0.27 16.14
C VAL A 31 2.44 -0.34 16.31
N GLU A 32 1.48 0.48 16.75
CA GLU A 32 0.05 0.22 16.67
C GLU A 32 -0.52 1.18 15.60
N ILE A 33 -0.96 0.63 14.46
CA ILE A 33 -1.37 1.42 13.30
C ILE A 33 -2.89 1.63 13.26
N TYR A 34 -3.28 2.86 12.91
CA TYR A 34 -4.65 3.30 12.69
C TYR A 34 -4.77 3.86 11.26
N GLY A 35 -5.92 3.67 10.63
CA GLY A 35 -6.24 4.27 9.34
C GLY A 35 -7.44 5.20 9.47
N ALA A 36 -7.35 6.41 8.93
CA ALA A 36 -8.48 7.33 8.88
C ALA A 36 -8.78 7.85 7.48
N SER A 37 -10.05 8.14 7.21
CA SER A 37 -10.47 8.74 5.94
C SER A 37 -11.67 9.67 6.08
N SER A 38 -11.72 10.67 5.19
CA SER A 38 -12.85 11.59 5.03
C SER A 38 -13.92 11.07 4.07
N VAL A 39 -13.63 10.00 3.34
CA VAL A 39 -14.53 9.37 2.36
C VAL A 39 -14.56 7.87 2.60
N ASP A 40 -15.62 7.19 2.15
CA ASP A 40 -15.63 5.73 2.13
C ASP A 40 -14.68 5.23 1.04
N ASP A 41 -13.67 4.46 1.44
CA ASP A 41 -12.60 4.00 0.58
C ASP A 41 -12.10 2.59 0.97
N HIS A 42 -11.08 2.11 0.25
CA HIS A 42 -10.55 0.76 0.42
C HIS A 42 -9.88 0.55 1.80
N GLY A 43 -9.59 1.61 2.55
CA GLY A 43 -9.02 1.54 3.90
C GLY A 43 -9.87 0.70 4.85
N THR A 44 -11.20 0.76 4.72
CA THR A 44 -12.17 -0.03 5.50
C THR A 44 -11.92 -1.55 5.43
N PHE A 45 -11.26 -2.03 4.37
CA PHE A 45 -11.03 -3.46 4.11
C PHE A 45 -9.63 -3.95 4.49
N VAL A 46 -8.71 -3.04 4.84
CA VAL A 46 -7.31 -3.39 5.12
C VAL A 46 -6.77 -2.85 6.44
N TYR A 47 -7.47 -1.94 7.11
CA TYR A 47 -7.12 -1.48 8.46
C TYR A 47 -8.03 -2.09 9.52
N GLU A 48 -7.44 -2.74 10.53
CA GLU A 48 -8.17 -3.25 11.71
C GLU A 48 -8.80 -2.10 12.50
N ARG A 49 -8.00 -1.05 12.75
CA ARG A 49 -8.40 0.17 13.47
C ARG A 49 -8.75 1.29 12.48
N TYR A 50 -9.83 1.10 11.74
CA TYR A 50 -10.33 2.06 10.77
C TYR A 50 -11.23 3.13 11.41
N ILE A 51 -11.05 4.39 11.01
CA ILE A 51 -11.83 5.56 11.44
C ILE A 51 -12.33 6.31 10.21
N GLY A 52 -13.60 6.14 9.86
CA GLY A 52 -14.23 6.83 8.73
C GLY A 52 -15.01 8.07 9.13
N GLY A 53 -15.41 8.87 8.14
CA GLY A 53 -16.37 9.97 8.31
C GLY A 53 -15.78 11.27 8.84
N LEU A 54 -14.46 11.45 8.73
CA LEU A 54 -13.84 12.74 9.04
C LEU A 54 -14.26 13.83 8.03
N PRO A 55 -14.33 15.11 8.43
CA PRO A 55 -14.47 16.21 7.49
C PRO A 55 -13.32 16.23 6.48
N LYS A 56 -13.51 16.87 5.32
CA LYS A 56 -12.39 17.15 4.42
C LYS A 56 -11.51 18.26 5.00
N ILE A 57 -10.22 18.26 4.66
CA ILE A 57 -9.26 19.30 5.09
C ILE A 57 -9.65 20.74 4.70
N SER A 58 -10.56 20.90 3.74
CA SER A 58 -11.10 22.20 3.33
C SER A 58 -12.24 22.71 4.21
N GLU A 59 -12.77 21.87 5.10
CA GLU A 59 -13.90 22.21 5.98
C GLU A 59 -13.38 22.77 7.31
N GLU A 60 -14.03 23.81 7.83
CA GLU A 60 -13.59 24.54 9.02
C GLU A 60 -13.46 23.66 10.27
N LYS A 61 -14.31 22.64 10.40
CA LYS A 61 -14.34 21.72 11.55
C LYS A 61 -13.28 20.62 11.52
N PHE A 62 -12.49 20.52 10.44
CA PHE A 62 -11.56 19.42 10.25
C PHE A 62 -10.57 19.27 11.41
N ILE A 63 -9.88 20.34 11.79
CA ILE A 63 -8.84 20.28 12.84
C ILE A 63 -9.43 19.87 14.19
N ASP A 64 -10.62 20.37 14.54
CA ASP A 64 -11.27 20.06 15.81
C ASP A 64 -11.65 18.58 15.90
N GLU A 65 -12.37 18.08 14.89
CA GLU A 65 -12.79 16.66 14.84
C GLU A 65 -11.59 15.71 14.67
N PHE A 66 -10.57 16.12 13.91
CA PHE A 66 -9.34 15.36 13.77
C PHE A 66 -8.61 15.26 15.12
N ASN A 67 -8.51 16.35 15.87
CA ASN A 67 -7.91 16.34 17.22
C ASN A 67 -8.71 15.50 18.22
N ASP A 68 -10.05 15.45 18.12
CA ASP A 68 -10.86 14.52 18.91
C ASP A 68 -10.46 13.06 18.67
N VAL A 69 -10.27 12.69 17.39
CA VAL A 69 -9.78 11.37 17.00
C VAL A 69 -8.38 11.11 17.54
N LEU A 70 -7.45 12.06 17.40
CA LEU A 70 -6.07 11.92 17.88
C LEU A 70 -6.02 11.72 19.40
N ARG A 71 -6.76 12.51 20.19
CA ARG A 71 -6.83 12.37 21.65
C ARG A 71 -7.45 11.05 22.08
N LYS A 72 -8.62 10.71 21.52
CA LYS A 72 -9.36 9.50 21.88
C LYS A 72 -8.51 8.25 21.70
N ASN A 73 -7.73 8.21 20.62
CA ASN A 73 -6.89 7.07 20.27
C ASN A 73 -5.45 7.19 20.80
N LYS A 74 -5.07 8.33 21.41
CA LYS A 74 -3.71 8.64 21.89
C LYS A 74 -2.67 8.51 20.78
N ILE A 75 -2.94 9.10 19.62
CA ILE A 75 -2.05 9.04 18.47
C ILE A 75 -0.79 9.88 18.75
N ASP A 76 0.39 9.27 18.55
CA ASP A 76 1.68 9.93 18.69
C ASP A 76 2.09 10.60 17.37
N PHE A 77 1.94 9.88 16.26
CA PHE A 77 2.37 10.33 14.94
C PHE A 77 1.28 10.23 13.88
N ILE A 78 1.29 11.17 12.94
CA ILE A 78 0.45 11.16 11.74
C ILE A 78 1.33 10.94 10.51
N ILE A 79 0.96 9.99 9.66
CA ILE A 79 1.57 9.76 8.35
C ILE A 79 0.61 10.28 7.26
N PRO A 80 0.92 11.42 6.61
CA PRO A 80 0.15 11.90 5.48
C PRO A 80 0.47 11.13 4.19
N THR A 81 -0.54 10.74 3.43
CA THR A 81 -0.37 9.93 2.19
C THR A 81 -0.69 10.68 0.90
N HIS A 82 -1.01 11.97 1.01
CA HIS A 82 -1.32 12.85 -0.10
C HIS A 82 -0.62 14.20 0.07
N ASP A 83 -0.01 14.75 -0.98
CA ASP A 83 0.83 15.96 -0.90
C ASP A 83 0.05 17.19 -0.38
N THR A 84 -1.21 17.39 -0.80
CA THR A 84 -2.04 18.49 -0.25
C THR A 84 -2.34 18.30 1.23
N VAL A 85 -2.54 17.05 1.69
CA VAL A 85 -2.84 16.76 3.09
C VAL A 85 -1.59 16.95 3.94
N SER A 86 -0.43 16.47 3.45
CA SER A 86 0.87 16.69 4.08
C SER A 86 1.16 18.18 4.26
N LEU A 87 1.02 18.97 3.20
CA LEU A 87 1.21 20.42 3.26
C LEU A 87 0.25 21.08 4.26
N TYR A 88 -1.04 20.75 4.21
CA TYR A 88 -2.04 21.31 5.11
C TYR A 88 -1.72 21.01 6.58
N LEU A 89 -1.40 19.75 6.90
CA LEU A 89 -1.12 19.33 8.27
C LEU A 89 0.17 19.96 8.82
N ILE A 90 1.22 20.09 8.00
CA ILE A 90 2.46 20.76 8.42
C ILE A 90 2.26 22.27 8.59
N GLU A 91 1.47 22.92 7.73
CA GLU A 91 1.12 24.34 7.88
C GLU A 91 0.34 24.60 9.18
N HIS A 92 -0.50 23.66 9.59
CA HIS A 92 -1.30 23.73 10.82
C HIS A 92 -0.74 22.89 11.98
N GLN A 93 0.53 22.47 11.93
CA GLN A 93 1.12 21.57 12.94
C GLN A 93 0.98 22.10 14.38
N HIS A 94 0.98 23.42 14.54
CA HIS A 94 0.79 24.09 15.84
C HIS A 94 -0.62 23.92 16.44
N LEU A 95 -1.61 23.51 15.64
CA LEU A 95 -2.98 23.22 16.04
C LEU A 95 -3.26 21.72 16.14
N VAL A 96 -2.43 20.87 15.54
CA VAL A 96 -2.60 19.41 15.48
C VAL A 96 -1.94 18.76 16.68
N GLN A 97 -2.70 17.93 17.41
CA GLN A 97 -2.28 17.36 18.71
C GLN A 97 -1.41 16.09 18.63
N ALA A 98 -0.91 15.75 17.43
CA ALA A 98 0.06 14.70 17.19
C ALA A 98 1.13 15.20 16.22
N GLN A 99 2.31 14.59 16.25
CA GLN A 99 3.41 15.01 15.40
C GLN A 99 3.24 14.47 13.98
N VAL A 100 3.30 15.33 12.97
CA VAL A 100 3.23 14.90 11.57
C VAL A 100 4.61 14.42 11.11
N ILE A 101 4.68 13.21 10.57
CA ILE A 101 5.86 12.66 9.91
C ILE A 101 5.91 13.22 8.49
N ALA A 102 6.54 14.37 8.35
CA ALA A 102 6.83 14.98 7.06
C ALA A 102 8.04 15.93 7.17
N SER A 103 8.60 16.29 6.01
CA SER A 103 9.60 17.35 5.91
C SER A 103 9.01 18.72 6.25
N ASP A 104 9.87 19.74 6.37
CA ASP A 104 9.43 21.06 6.81
C ASP A 104 8.48 21.77 5.82
N LEU A 105 7.89 22.88 6.27
CA LEU A 105 6.86 23.61 5.53
C LEU A 105 7.37 24.13 4.18
N GLU A 106 8.60 24.66 4.10
CA GLU A 106 9.15 25.14 2.83
C GLU A 106 9.32 23.99 1.85
N THR A 107 9.87 22.87 2.31
CA THR A 107 10.08 21.67 1.49
C THR A 107 8.76 21.11 0.98
N ALA A 108 7.76 20.98 1.85
CA ALA A 108 6.41 20.53 1.46
C ALA A 108 5.77 21.48 0.45
N LYS A 109 5.90 22.81 0.64
CA LYS A 109 5.39 23.83 -0.31
C LYS A 109 6.04 23.70 -1.68
N ILE A 110 7.36 23.56 -1.74
CA ILE A 110 8.11 23.43 -3.00
C ILE A 110 7.75 22.12 -3.70
N CYS A 111 7.69 21.00 -2.98
CA CYS A 111 7.33 19.70 -3.57
C CYS A 111 5.90 19.69 -4.11
N ARG A 112 4.97 20.39 -3.45
CA ARG A 112 3.57 20.43 -3.89
C ARG A 112 3.36 21.21 -5.20
N SER A 113 4.16 22.26 -5.45
CA SER A 113 4.04 23.12 -6.64
C SER A 113 5.18 22.87 -7.62
N LYS A 114 4.86 22.29 -8.78
CA LYS A 114 5.84 22.08 -9.87
C LYS A 114 6.48 23.38 -10.33
N LYS A 115 5.77 24.51 -10.31
CA LYS A 115 6.31 25.84 -10.65
C LYS A 115 7.38 26.26 -9.64
N LEU A 116 7.11 26.13 -8.35
CA LEU A 116 8.09 26.46 -7.30
C LEU A 116 9.30 25.51 -7.39
N MET A 117 9.06 24.22 -7.54
CA MET A 117 10.09 23.21 -7.76
C MET A 117 10.98 23.58 -8.96
N TYR A 118 10.39 23.82 -10.13
CA TYR A 118 11.17 24.15 -11.31
C TYR A 118 11.92 25.47 -11.20
N ARG A 119 11.36 26.49 -10.54
CA ARG A 119 12.11 27.73 -10.25
C ARG A 119 13.31 27.47 -9.36
N LYS A 120 13.17 26.62 -8.34
CA LYS A 120 14.25 26.30 -7.38
C LYS A 120 15.43 25.59 -8.06
N PHE A 121 15.16 24.77 -9.07
CA PHE A 121 16.16 23.95 -9.78
C PHE A 121 16.46 24.38 -11.22
N GLU A 122 15.95 25.53 -11.69
CA GLU A 122 15.98 25.93 -13.10
C GLU A 122 17.39 25.95 -13.71
N GLN A 123 18.40 26.28 -12.89
CA GLN A 123 19.80 26.41 -13.31
C GLN A 123 20.56 25.08 -13.33
N HIS A 124 19.93 23.98 -12.93
CA HIS A 124 20.55 22.66 -12.90
C HIS A 124 20.40 21.93 -14.22
N SER A 125 21.43 21.18 -14.60
CA SER A 125 21.44 20.36 -15.81
C SER A 125 20.33 19.30 -15.84
N PHE A 126 19.89 18.83 -14.67
CA PHE A 126 18.77 17.89 -14.55
C PHE A 126 17.40 18.58 -14.55
N SER A 127 17.30 19.91 -14.54
CA SER A 127 16.00 20.56 -14.74
C SER A 127 15.63 20.46 -16.22
N PRO A 128 14.39 20.03 -16.56
CA PRO A 128 13.91 20.17 -17.91
C PRO A 128 13.76 21.66 -18.26
N ARG A 129 13.78 21.97 -19.55
CA ARG A 129 13.41 23.30 -20.03
C ARG A 129 11.94 23.56 -19.73
N ILE A 130 11.69 24.62 -18.96
CA ILE A 130 10.34 25.11 -18.66
C ILE A 130 10.04 26.35 -19.49
N TYR A 131 8.82 26.45 -19.98
CA TYR A 131 8.32 27.61 -20.69
C TYR A 131 7.33 28.35 -19.80
N TRP A 132 7.74 29.53 -19.31
CA TRP A 132 6.92 30.34 -18.40
C TRP A 132 5.76 31.03 -19.10
N ARG A 133 5.91 31.32 -20.40
CA ARG A 133 4.85 31.84 -21.27
C ARG A 133 4.70 30.95 -22.48
N MET A 134 3.47 30.89 -23.01
CA MET A 134 3.17 30.17 -24.25
C MET A 134 4.02 30.67 -25.43
N SER A 135 4.31 31.98 -25.47
CA SER A 135 5.16 32.61 -26.47
C SER A 135 6.63 32.18 -26.43
N ASP A 136 7.09 31.62 -25.30
CA ASP A 136 8.48 31.18 -25.15
C ASP A 136 8.71 29.79 -25.80
N VAL A 137 7.63 29.11 -26.21
CA VAL A 137 7.69 27.78 -26.83
C VAL A 137 8.16 27.91 -28.27
N THR A 138 9.39 27.45 -28.53
CA THR A 138 10.00 27.49 -29.87
C THR A 138 9.99 26.15 -30.59
N ASN A 139 9.77 25.03 -29.88
CA ASN A 139 9.82 23.69 -30.44
C ASN A 139 8.67 22.83 -29.89
N PHE A 140 8.11 21.98 -30.74
CA PHE A 140 7.11 20.98 -30.39
C PHE A 140 7.66 19.56 -30.65
N PRO A 141 7.17 18.52 -29.95
CA PRO A 141 6.12 18.57 -28.93
C PRO A 141 6.60 19.15 -27.59
N VAL A 142 5.66 19.72 -26.83
CA VAL A 142 5.83 20.08 -25.41
C VAL A 142 4.96 19.20 -24.53
N PHE A 143 5.19 19.25 -23.23
CA PHE A 143 4.37 18.55 -22.24
C PHE A 143 3.75 19.54 -21.28
N ILE A 144 2.43 19.48 -21.12
CA ILE A 144 1.70 20.30 -20.15
C ILE A 144 1.23 19.45 -18.98
N LYS A 145 1.24 20.04 -17.78
CA LYS A 145 0.78 19.39 -16.56
C LYS A 145 0.27 20.41 -15.53
N PRO A 146 -0.70 20.06 -14.68
CA PRO A 146 -1.13 20.95 -13.60
C PRO A 146 0.01 21.19 -12.61
N ASP A 147 0.16 22.43 -12.17
CA ASP A 147 1.14 22.82 -11.15
C ASP A 147 1.02 21.95 -9.91
N GLN A 148 -0.20 21.81 -9.40
CA GLN A 148 -0.56 21.00 -8.24
C GLN A 148 -1.37 19.76 -8.64
N GLY A 149 -0.86 18.96 -9.58
CA GLY A 149 -1.48 17.70 -10.00
C GLY A 149 -1.07 16.47 -9.17
N GLN A 150 -1.73 15.34 -9.42
CA GLN A 150 -1.36 14.01 -8.94
C GLN A 150 -1.80 12.93 -9.95
N GLY A 151 -1.23 11.73 -9.87
CA GLY A 151 -1.71 10.56 -10.60
C GLY A 151 -1.73 10.70 -12.13
N GLY A 152 -0.95 11.62 -12.70
CA GLY A 152 -0.98 11.92 -14.15
C GLY A 152 -2.26 12.60 -14.63
N GLN A 153 -3.13 13.10 -13.74
CA GLN A 153 -4.35 13.79 -14.15
C GLN A 153 -4.04 15.14 -14.78
N GLY A 154 -4.72 15.45 -15.88
CA GLY A 154 -4.58 16.73 -16.59
C GLY A 154 -3.25 16.92 -17.32
N VAL A 155 -2.43 15.87 -17.46
CA VAL A 155 -1.18 15.94 -18.23
C VAL A 155 -1.42 15.64 -19.69
N LYS A 156 -0.70 16.30 -20.59
CA LYS A 156 -0.87 16.11 -22.03
C LYS A 156 0.41 16.40 -22.81
N LYS A 157 0.72 15.56 -23.79
CA LYS A 157 1.68 15.87 -24.85
C LYS A 157 0.98 16.74 -25.89
N VAL A 158 1.56 17.89 -26.20
CA VAL A 158 1.01 18.88 -27.12
C VAL A 158 1.94 19.02 -28.31
N ASN A 159 1.41 18.89 -29.53
CA ASN A 159 2.20 18.79 -30.76
C ASN A 159 2.20 20.07 -31.60
N SER A 160 1.37 21.06 -31.27
CA SER A 160 1.33 22.35 -32.00
C SER A 160 0.96 23.51 -31.08
N PHE A 161 1.24 24.74 -31.55
CA PHE A 161 0.87 25.96 -30.84
C PHE A 161 -0.64 26.13 -30.70
N GLU A 162 -1.41 25.79 -31.75
CA GLU A 162 -2.87 25.81 -31.70
C GLU A 162 -3.42 24.85 -30.64
N GLU A 163 -2.88 23.62 -30.58
CA GLU A 163 -3.26 22.66 -29.54
C GLU A 163 -2.90 23.19 -28.14
N LEU A 164 -1.74 23.83 -27.99
CA LEU A 164 -1.32 24.45 -26.74
C LEU A 164 -2.28 25.55 -26.30
N GLN A 165 -2.67 26.44 -27.22
CA GLN A 165 -3.62 27.52 -26.98
C GLN A 165 -5.00 26.98 -26.58
N ASN A 166 -5.45 25.90 -27.21
CA ASN A 166 -6.72 25.24 -26.88
C ASN A 166 -6.70 24.59 -25.49
N CYS A 167 -5.54 24.06 -25.07
CA CYS A 167 -5.40 23.45 -23.74
C CYS A 167 -5.22 24.50 -22.63
N LEU A 168 -4.55 25.62 -22.92
CA LEU A 168 -4.30 26.70 -21.98
C LEU A 168 -5.43 27.74 -22.07
N GLY A 169 -6.53 27.48 -21.35
CA GLY A 169 -7.55 28.51 -21.11
C GLY A 169 -7.01 29.71 -20.32
N ARG A 170 -7.79 30.79 -20.23
CA ARG A 170 -7.40 32.07 -19.60
C ARG A 170 -6.92 31.97 -18.13
N ASN A 171 -7.23 30.87 -17.42
CA ASN A 171 -6.94 30.67 -16.00
C ASN A 171 -6.28 29.31 -15.68
N SER A 172 -5.39 28.80 -16.54
CA SER A 172 -4.77 27.50 -16.28
C SER A 172 -3.54 27.62 -15.36
N SER A 173 -3.58 26.96 -14.19
CA SER A 173 -2.41 26.76 -13.32
C SER A 173 -1.50 25.65 -13.87
N MET A 174 -1.23 25.66 -15.18
CA MET A 174 -0.44 24.65 -15.86
C MET A 174 1.05 25.03 -15.87
N VAL A 175 1.89 24.01 -16.01
CA VAL A 175 3.32 24.10 -16.30
C VAL A 175 3.54 23.53 -17.70
N ILE A 176 4.31 24.25 -18.51
CA ILE A 176 4.72 23.83 -19.85
C ILE A 176 6.21 23.46 -19.76
N SER A 177 6.55 22.23 -20.13
CA SER A 177 7.94 21.77 -20.19
C SER A 177 8.27 21.22 -21.57
N GLU A 178 9.55 21.05 -21.86
CA GLU A 178 9.97 20.19 -22.97
C GLU A 178 9.38 18.79 -22.85
N TYR A 179 9.22 18.12 -23.99
CA TYR A 179 8.81 16.73 -24.04
C TYR A 179 10.02 15.81 -23.82
N LEU A 180 9.89 14.91 -22.84
CA LEU A 180 10.92 13.93 -22.47
C LEU A 180 10.50 12.54 -23.01
N PRO A 181 11.15 12.02 -24.06
CA PRO A 181 10.72 10.81 -24.75
C PRO A 181 11.24 9.50 -24.12
N GLY A 182 12.27 9.57 -23.27
CA GLY A 182 12.97 8.39 -22.81
C GLY A 182 12.37 7.74 -21.57
N GLU A 183 13.14 6.83 -20.98
CA GLU A 183 12.77 6.03 -19.82
C GLU A 183 12.44 6.89 -18.59
N GLU A 184 11.42 6.49 -17.85
CA GLU A 184 10.97 7.12 -16.61
C GLU A 184 11.30 6.25 -15.41
N LEU A 185 11.81 6.87 -14.35
CA LEU A 185 12.15 6.20 -13.10
C LEU A 185 11.66 6.97 -11.88
N THR A 186 11.53 6.28 -10.76
CA THR A 186 11.35 6.87 -9.43
C THR A 186 12.52 6.46 -8.57
N VAL A 187 13.02 7.38 -7.75
CA VAL A 187 14.04 7.09 -6.73
C VAL A 187 13.38 7.28 -5.37
N ASP A 188 13.11 6.17 -4.69
CA ASP A 188 12.66 6.23 -3.30
C ASP A 188 13.87 6.59 -2.43
N CYS A 189 13.69 7.58 -1.56
CA CYS A 189 14.75 8.17 -0.75
C CYS A 189 14.36 8.16 0.73
N PHE A 190 15.37 8.21 1.59
CA PHE A 190 15.19 8.46 3.01
C PHE A 190 16.33 9.33 3.52
N THR A 191 15.98 10.42 4.21
CA THR A 191 16.92 11.36 4.83
C THR A 191 16.72 11.34 6.35
N ASP A 192 17.80 11.19 7.10
CA ASP A 192 17.74 11.15 8.57
C ASP A 192 17.58 12.54 9.21
N ARG A 193 17.35 12.57 10.53
CA ARG A 193 17.26 13.81 11.33
C ARG A 193 18.49 14.71 11.29
N PHE A 194 19.62 14.24 10.77
CA PHE A 194 20.85 15.01 10.59
C PHE A 194 21.00 15.56 9.16
N GLY A 195 19.99 15.35 8.30
CA GLY A 195 19.99 15.81 6.92
C GLY A 195 20.77 14.90 5.96
N ASN A 196 21.21 13.72 6.39
CA ASN A 196 21.96 12.80 5.54
C ASN A 196 21.03 11.84 4.81
N ILE A 197 21.22 11.70 3.49
CA ILE A 197 20.56 10.65 2.72
C ILE A 197 21.10 9.29 3.18
N ARG A 198 20.22 8.39 3.63
CA ARG A 198 20.56 7.03 4.05
C ARG A 198 20.07 5.96 3.09
N VAL A 199 19.12 6.28 2.22
CA VAL A 199 18.58 5.37 1.19
C VAL A 199 18.46 6.11 -0.14
N LEU A 200 18.95 5.47 -1.19
CA LEU A 200 18.64 5.77 -2.59
C LEU A 200 18.27 4.46 -3.28
N SER A 201 17.00 4.33 -3.67
CA SER A 201 16.47 3.13 -4.31
C SER A 201 15.80 3.49 -5.65
N PRO A 202 16.58 3.56 -6.74
CA PRO A 202 16.03 3.83 -8.06
C PRO A 202 15.31 2.59 -8.61
N ARG A 203 14.19 2.83 -9.27
CA ARG A 203 13.35 1.78 -9.86
C ARG A 203 12.62 2.26 -11.11
N THR A 204 12.39 1.34 -12.04
CA THR A 204 11.71 1.62 -13.30
C THR A 204 10.23 1.94 -13.11
N ARG A 205 9.60 2.44 -14.17
CA ARG A 205 8.14 2.60 -14.26
C ARG A 205 7.62 1.97 -15.54
N ASP A 206 7.90 0.67 -15.72
CA ASP A 206 7.69 -0.07 -16.99
C ASP A 206 6.22 -0.10 -17.43
N ARG A 207 5.29 -0.16 -16.47
CA ARG A 207 3.84 -0.02 -16.72
C ARG A 207 3.23 0.90 -15.67
N VAL A 208 2.47 1.89 -16.13
CA VAL A 208 1.79 2.87 -15.27
C VAL A 208 0.28 2.74 -15.44
N PHE A 209 -0.45 2.70 -14.33
CA PHE A 209 -1.91 2.67 -14.29
C PHE A 209 -2.39 3.60 -13.16
N GLY A 210 -3.32 4.51 -13.46
CA GLY A 210 -3.79 5.50 -12.48
C GLY A 210 -2.68 6.40 -11.90
N GLY A 211 -1.59 6.60 -12.65
CA GLY A 211 -0.41 7.37 -12.20
C GLY A 211 0.54 6.62 -11.25
N ILE A 212 0.22 5.38 -10.90
CA ILE A 212 1.09 4.51 -10.09
C ILE A 212 1.79 3.52 -11.02
N SER A 213 3.06 3.22 -10.73
CA SER A 213 3.76 2.14 -11.44
C SER A 213 3.25 0.80 -10.91
N VAL A 214 2.64 0.04 -11.81
CA VAL A 214 2.15 -1.31 -11.55
C VAL A 214 3.11 -2.38 -12.06
N LYS A 215 4.16 -1.99 -12.79
CA LYS A 215 5.29 -2.86 -13.12
C LYS A 215 6.60 -2.09 -12.93
N SER A 216 7.47 -2.62 -12.07
CA SER A 216 8.69 -1.94 -11.62
C SER A 216 9.76 -2.96 -11.23
N LYS A 217 11.02 -2.64 -11.51
CA LYS A 217 12.20 -3.37 -11.01
C LYS A 217 13.26 -2.42 -10.48
N PHE A 218 14.13 -2.90 -9.61
CA PHE A 218 15.27 -2.11 -9.16
C PHE A 218 16.22 -1.76 -10.32
N MET A 219 16.81 -0.59 -10.20
CA MET A 219 17.89 -0.11 -11.06
C MET A 219 19.15 0.09 -10.21
N GLU A 220 20.30 0.16 -10.86
CA GLU A 220 21.53 0.56 -10.20
C GLU A 220 21.50 2.05 -9.84
N THR A 221 22.01 2.41 -8.66
CA THR A 221 22.23 3.80 -8.26
C THR A 221 23.47 4.34 -8.95
N THR A 222 23.28 4.91 -10.14
CA THR A 222 24.37 5.53 -10.90
C THR A 222 24.86 6.82 -10.25
N GLY A 223 26.07 7.26 -10.61
CA GLY A 223 26.61 8.54 -10.15
C GLY A 223 25.76 9.76 -10.54
N GLU A 224 25.08 9.71 -11.70
CA GLU A 224 24.13 10.74 -12.13
C GLU A 224 22.93 10.82 -11.19
N ILE A 225 22.28 9.69 -10.90
CA ILE A 225 21.12 9.62 -10.01
C ILE A 225 21.49 10.08 -8.60
N SER A 226 22.63 9.61 -8.08
CA SER A 226 23.14 9.99 -6.77
C SER A 226 23.41 11.50 -6.67
N SER A 227 24.09 12.07 -7.67
CA SER A 227 24.38 13.50 -7.74
C SER A 227 23.10 14.36 -7.74
N ILE A 228 22.10 13.97 -8.53
CA ILE A 228 20.80 14.65 -8.55
C ILE A 228 20.12 14.57 -7.18
N ALA A 229 20.11 13.41 -6.53
CA ALA A 229 19.50 13.24 -5.22
C ALA A 229 20.15 14.13 -4.15
N HIS A 230 21.48 14.17 -4.12
CA HIS A 230 22.22 15.01 -3.19
C HIS A 230 22.00 16.51 -3.45
N GLU A 231 21.95 16.96 -4.70
CA GLU A 231 21.68 18.37 -5.01
C GLU A 231 20.26 18.78 -4.59
N ILE A 232 19.27 17.89 -4.77
CA ILE A 232 17.91 18.10 -4.30
C ILE A 232 17.88 18.21 -2.76
N ASN A 233 18.51 17.27 -2.06
CA ASN A 233 18.56 17.24 -0.59
C ASN A 233 19.37 18.38 0.03
N ASN A 234 20.35 18.93 -0.67
CA ASN A 234 21.11 20.08 -0.17
C ASN A 234 20.32 21.40 -0.27
N ARG A 235 19.29 21.45 -1.11
CA ARG A 235 18.47 22.66 -1.36
C ARG A 235 17.13 22.66 -0.65
N LEU A 236 16.72 21.50 -0.15
CA LEU A 236 15.45 21.26 0.52
C LEU A 236 15.71 20.43 1.76
N ASN A 237 15.04 20.74 2.86
CA ASN A 237 15.30 20.12 4.15
C ASN A 237 14.41 18.88 4.35
N PHE A 238 14.84 17.75 3.80
CA PHE A 238 14.14 16.49 3.95
C PHE A 238 14.40 15.82 5.29
N ARG A 239 13.37 15.15 5.81
CA ARG A 239 13.44 14.22 6.93
C ARG A 239 12.41 13.12 6.73
N GLY A 240 12.81 11.87 6.97
CA GLY A 240 12.02 10.69 6.66
C GLY A 240 12.06 10.31 5.19
N TYR A 241 11.07 9.53 4.74
CA TYR A 241 10.95 9.15 3.33
C TYR A 241 10.58 10.34 2.44
N TRP A 242 11.06 10.30 1.21
CA TRP A 242 10.65 11.17 0.11
C TRP A 242 10.96 10.46 -1.21
N TYR A 243 10.55 11.02 -2.33
CA TYR A 243 11.02 10.51 -3.62
C TYR A 243 11.14 11.63 -4.64
N PHE A 244 11.89 11.35 -5.69
CA PHE A 244 11.88 12.15 -6.91
C PHE A 244 11.75 11.25 -8.14
N GLN A 245 11.23 11.83 -9.21
CA GLN A 245 11.01 11.15 -10.47
C GLN A 245 11.86 11.79 -11.56
N LEU A 246 12.52 10.95 -12.34
CA LEU A 246 13.35 11.35 -13.46
C LEU A 246 12.82 10.76 -14.75
N LYS A 247 13.05 11.46 -15.86
CA LYS A 247 12.80 10.93 -17.20
C LYS A 247 13.88 11.36 -18.17
N LYS A 248 14.33 10.44 -19.02
CA LYS A 248 15.39 10.73 -20.00
C LYS A 248 14.89 11.68 -21.09
N ASP A 249 15.69 12.67 -21.41
CA ASP A 249 15.52 13.51 -22.59
C ASP A 249 15.94 12.75 -23.88
N LYS A 250 15.87 13.44 -25.02
CA LYS A 250 16.28 12.89 -26.33
C LYS A 250 17.77 12.52 -26.42
N SER A 251 18.60 13.07 -25.53
CA SER A 251 20.03 12.82 -25.45
C SER A 251 20.37 11.71 -24.44
N GLY A 252 19.36 11.14 -23.77
CA GLY A 252 19.52 10.08 -22.78
C GLY A 252 19.84 10.58 -21.37
N MET A 253 19.84 11.89 -21.13
CA MET A 253 20.15 12.51 -19.83
C MET A 253 18.89 12.58 -18.96
N PHE A 254 19.02 12.34 -17.65
CA PHE A 254 17.87 12.40 -16.76
C PHE A 254 17.43 13.84 -16.47
N LYS A 255 16.11 14.07 -16.55
CA LYS A 255 15.46 15.33 -16.20
C LYS A 255 14.41 15.15 -15.12
N LEU A 256 14.30 16.11 -14.21
CA LEU A 256 13.39 16.11 -13.08
C LEU A 256 11.93 16.29 -13.49
N LEU A 257 11.08 15.35 -13.08
CA LEU A 257 9.63 15.40 -13.31
C LEU A 257 8.85 15.91 -12.09
N GLU A 258 9.20 15.40 -10.92
CA GLU A 258 8.47 15.57 -9.67
C GLU A 258 9.39 15.27 -8.47
N ILE A 259 9.13 15.96 -7.35
CA ILE A 259 9.65 15.63 -6.02
C ILE A 259 8.43 15.60 -5.08
N SER A 260 8.42 14.69 -4.13
CA SER A 260 7.32 14.56 -3.16
C SER A 260 7.84 14.09 -1.80
N THR A 261 7.23 14.63 -0.74
CA THR A 261 7.54 14.32 0.67
C THR A 261 6.64 13.24 1.25
N ARG A 262 5.94 12.48 0.41
CA ARG A 262 5.18 11.29 0.83
C ARG A 262 5.80 10.01 0.28
N MET A 263 5.34 8.87 0.77
CA MET A 263 5.73 7.59 0.20
C MET A 263 5.16 7.45 -1.23
N ALA A 264 5.99 6.93 -2.14
CA ALA A 264 5.52 6.60 -3.49
C ALA A 264 4.63 5.35 -3.47
N GLY A 265 3.64 5.26 -4.37
CA GLY A 265 2.69 4.14 -4.42
C GLY A 265 3.28 2.78 -4.83
N THR A 266 4.57 2.72 -5.12
CA THR A 266 5.30 1.49 -5.47
C THR A 266 6.58 1.35 -4.61
N ALA A 267 6.71 2.16 -3.54
CA ALA A 267 7.82 2.06 -2.59
C ALA A 267 7.79 0.77 -1.76
N CYS A 268 6.71 -0.02 -1.88
CA CYS A 268 6.67 -1.39 -1.40
C CYS A 268 7.82 -2.24 -1.96
N LEU A 269 8.32 -1.96 -3.17
CA LEU A 269 9.45 -2.68 -3.75
C LEU A 269 10.70 -2.45 -2.90
N THR A 270 10.98 -1.18 -2.57
CA THR A 270 12.03 -0.77 -1.62
C THR A 270 11.82 -1.40 -0.25
N THR A 271 10.57 -1.42 0.24
CA THR A 271 10.21 -2.03 1.54
C THR A 271 10.47 -3.53 1.58
N SER A 272 10.14 -4.26 0.51
CA SER A 272 10.38 -5.69 0.38
C SER A 272 11.88 -6.05 0.31
N ASN A 273 12.76 -5.08 0.06
CA ASN A 273 14.21 -5.28 0.09
C ASN A 273 14.83 -4.96 1.47
N ASP A 274 14.05 -5.13 2.54
CA ASP A 274 14.42 -4.90 3.93
C ASP A 274 14.75 -3.43 4.26
N ILE A 275 14.02 -2.51 3.62
CA ILE A 275 14.09 -1.08 3.90
C ILE A 275 12.68 -0.58 4.25
N ASN A 276 12.25 -0.81 5.48
CA ASN A 276 10.93 -0.39 5.95
C ASN A 276 10.87 1.14 6.15
N LEU A 277 10.70 1.87 5.04
CA LEU A 277 10.66 3.34 4.98
C LEU A 277 9.74 4.00 6.02
N PRO A 278 8.48 3.56 6.22
CA PRO A 278 7.63 4.17 7.23
C PRO A 278 8.11 3.89 8.64
N LEU A 279 8.61 2.68 8.94
CA LEU A 279 9.19 2.37 10.26
C LEU A 279 10.44 3.19 10.53
N LEU A 280 11.35 3.30 9.56
CA LEU A 280 12.55 4.14 9.66
C LEU A 280 12.18 5.60 9.94
N SER A 281 11.12 6.11 9.31
CA SER A 281 10.66 7.48 9.54
C SER A 281 10.10 7.65 10.95
N ILE A 282 9.37 6.67 11.48
CA ILE A 282 8.90 6.69 12.87
C ILE A 282 10.08 6.70 13.83
N LEU A 283 11.04 5.78 13.68
CA LEU A 283 12.22 5.70 14.54
C LEU A 283 13.05 7.00 14.49
N ASP A 284 13.19 7.59 13.30
CA ASP A 284 13.89 8.85 13.13
C ASP A 284 13.21 10.01 13.85
N PHE A 285 11.89 10.10 13.74
CA PHE A 285 11.08 11.12 14.40
C PHE A 285 11.05 10.95 15.93
N GLN A 286 11.19 9.73 16.42
CA GLN A 286 11.37 9.41 17.85
C GLN A 286 12.75 9.76 18.40
N GLY A 287 13.72 10.10 17.55
CA GLY A 287 15.10 10.32 18.00
C GLY A 287 15.87 9.03 18.27
N LEU A 288 15.37 7.87 17.82
CA LEU A 288 16.02 6.57 18.01
C LEU A 288 17.03 6.31 16.90
N ASP A 289 18.18 5.74 17.25
CA ASP A 289 19.20 5.32 16.28
C ASP A 289 18.80 4.01 15.60
N TYR A 290 19.25 3.86 14.35
CA TYR A 290 18.95 2.71 13.50
C TYR A 290 20.05 2.48 12.47
N GLU A 291 20.14 1.23 12.02
CA GLU A 291 21.00 0.81 10.91
C GLU A 291 20.13 0.30 9.76
N ILE A 292 20.64 0.41 8.54
CA ILE A 292 19.95 -0.04 7.33
C ILE A 292 20.87 -1.02 6.61
N ILE A 293 20.47 -2.29 6.54
CA ILE A 293 21.24 -3.37 5.93
C ILE A 293 20.33 -4.10 4.95
N PRO A 294 20.15 -3.56 3.73
CA PRO A 294 19.19 -4.11 2.79
C PRO A 294 19.66 -5.45 2.22
N ASN A 295 18.70 -6.26 1.79
CA ASN A 295 19.00 -7.46 1.02
C ASN A 295 19.62 -7.12 -0.34
N ARG A 296 20.43 -8.03 -0.88
CA ARG A 296 21.02 -7.92 -2.22
C ARG A 296 20.37 -8.92 -3.16
N MET A 297 19.24 -8.54 -3.76
CA MET A 297 18.53 -9.38 -4.72
C MET A 297 17.93 -8.57 -5.87
N ALA A 298 17.87 -9.19 -7.04
CA ALA A 298 17.04 -8.69 -8.13
C ALA A 298 15.57 -8.95 -7.77
N MET A 299 14.73 -7.92 -7.89
CA MET A 299 13.30 -8.03 -7.62
C MET A 299 12.51 -7.25 -8.67
N GLU A 300 11.45 -7.88 -9.17
CA GLU A 300 10.48 -7.29 -10.06
C GLU A 300 9.11 -7.37 -9.40
N LEU A 301 8.37 -6.27 -9.45
CA LEU A 301 7.02 -6.15 -8.97
C LEU A 301 6.10 -6.00 -10.18
N ASP A 302 5.03 -6.81 -10.23
CA ASP A 302 3.88 -6.60 -11.10
C ASP A 302 2.60 -6.62 -10.25
N ARG A 303 1.73 -5.63 -10.46
CA ARG A 303 0.48 -5.43 -9.74
C ARG A 303 -0.70 -5.40 -10.70
N SER A 304 -1.81 -5.97 -10.24
CA SER A 304 -3.14 -5.86 -10.81
C SER A 304 -4.12 -5.41 -9.72
N LEU A 305 -5.41 -5.68 -9.88
CA LEU A 305 -6.41 -5.49 -8.83
C LEU A 305 -6.52 -6.77 -7.99
N VAL A 306 -6.67 -6.60 -6.68
CA VAL A 306 -6.90 -7.70 -5.73
C VAL A 306 -8.22 -7.46 -5.03
N ASN A 307 -9.03 -8.51 -4.89
CA ASN A 307 -10.31 -8.43 -4.21
C ASN A 307 -10.13 -8.44 -2.69
N ARG A 308 -10.97 -7.67 -2.00
CA ARG A 308 -11.11 -7.71 -0.54
C ARG A 308 -12.59 -7.72 -0.23
N TYR A 309 -12.99 -8.58 0.69
CA TYR A 309 -14.39 -8.84 0.99
C TYR A 309 -14.70 -8.43 2.41
N LYS A 310 -15.94 -7.97 2.61
CA LYS A 310 -16.58 -7.85 3.91
C LYS A 310 -17.88 -8.61 3.78
N ILE A 311 -17.98 -9.73 4.50
CA ILE A 311 -19.16 -10.58 4.49
C ILE A 311 -19.93 -10.39 5.79
N ASP A 312 -21.25 -10.35 5.69
CA ASP A 312 -22.16 -10.38 6.83
C ASP A 312 -22.51 -11.84 7.14
N LEU A 313 -21.50 -12.59 7.61
CA LEU A 313 -21.63 -13.99 7.96
C LEU A 313 -20.90 -14.26 9.27
N GLN A 314 -21.65 -14.68 10.27
CA GLN A 314 -21.12 -15.13 11.56
C GLN A 314 -21.06 -16.66 11.57
N TYR A 315 -19.95 -17.19 12.05
CA TYR A 315 -19.75 -18.62 12.26
C TYR A 315 -18.78 -18.83 13.41
N GLU A 316 -19.01 -19.91 14.14
CA GLU A 316 -18.20 -20.35 15.28
C GLU A 316 -17.60 -21.74 15.02
N ARG A 317 -18.03 -22.42 13.94
CA ARG A 317 -17.49 -23.71 13.50
C ARG A 317 -17.23 -23.77 11.99
N VAL A 318 -16.13 -24.40 11.61
CA VAL A 318 -15.76 -24.73 10.23
C VAL A 318 -15.66 -26.24 10.09
N TYR A 319 -16.50 -26.80 9.22
CA TYR A 319 -16.27 -28.14 8.68
C TYR A 319 -15.45 -28.03 7.40
N VAL A 320 -14.40 -28.85 7.29
CA VAL A 320 -13.49 -28.81 6.13
C VAL A 320 -13.14 -30.23 5.68
N ASP A 321 -13.07 -30.43 4.36
CA ASP A 321 -12.58 -31.68 3.78
C ASP A 321 -11.06 -31.75 3.71
N LEU A 322 -10.52 -32.96 3.59
CA LEU A 322 -9.09 -33.21 3.41
C LEU A 322 -8.70 -33.23 1.93
N ASP A 323 -9.23 -34.22 1.20
CA ASP A 323 -8.84 -34.54 -0.18
C ASP A 323 -9.32 -33.46 -1.15
N ASP A 324 -8.44 -33.09 -2.09
CA ASP A 324 -8.67 -32.02 -3.06
C ASP A 324 -9.18 -30.71 -2.45
N THR A 325 -8.91 -30.48 -1.15
CA THR A 325 -9.39 -29.33 -0.38
C THR A 325 -8.25 -28.73 0.44
N ILE A 326 -7.79 -29.41 1.51
CA ILE A 326 -6.57 -29.05 2.25
C ILE A 326 -5.33 -29.56 1.51
N ILE A 327 -5.41 -30.77 0.94
CA ILE A 327 -4.31 -31.43 0.23
C ILE A 327 -4.72 -31.66 -1.23
N PHE A 328 -3.83 -31.32 -2.16
CA PHE A 328 -3.98 -31.58 -3.60
C PHE A 328 -3.00 -32.65 -4.08
N ASN A 329 -3.48 -33.55 -4.95
CA ASN A 329 -2.66 -34.53 -5.69
C ASN A 329 -1.70 -35.35 -4.81
N SER A 330 -2.03 -35.52 -3.53
CA SER A 330 -1.19 -36.21 -2.53
C SER A 330 0.25 -35.66 -2.41
N ASN A 331 0.51 -34.39 -2.75
CA ASN A 331 1.85 -33.79 -2.54
C ASN A 331 1.87 -32.27 -2.36
N LYS A 332 0.73 -31.58 -2.37
CA LYS A 332 0.65 -30.12 -2.21
C LYS A 332 -0.38 -29.75 -1.16
N ILE A 333 -0.11 -28.69 -0.41
CA ILE A 333 -1.03 -28.10 0.55
C ILE A 333 -1.70 -26.88 -0.07
N ASN A 334 -2.97 -26.68 0.22
CA ASN A 334 -3.69 -25.47 -0.13
C ASN A 334 -3.34 -24.32 0.82
N ASN A 335 -2.35 -23.50 0.42
CA ASN A 335 -1.80 -22.44 1.27
C ASN A 335 -2.85 -21.39 1.70
N PHE A 336 -3.80 -21.02 0.83
CA PHE A 336 -4.84 -20.05 1.17
C PHE A 336 -5.86 -20.61 2.15
N LEU A 337 -6.25 -21.88 1.98
CA LEU A 337 -7.10 -22.54 2.96
C LEU A 337 -6.40 -22.68 4.31
N MET A 338 -5.12 -23.07 4.32
CA MET A 338 -4.35 -23.13 5.57
C MET A 338 -4.28 -21.77 6.25
N MET A 339 -4.04 -20.67 5.50
CA MET A 339 -4.08 -19.32 6.06
C MET A 339 -5.44 -19.03 6.72
N PHE A 340 -6.54 -19.40 6.07
CA PHE A 340 -7.88 -19.27 6.64
C PHE A 340 -8.09 -20.14 7.89
N LEU A 341 -7.62 -21.38 7.91
CA LEU A 341 -7.74 -22.26 9.09
C LEU A 341 -6.94 -21.73 10.29
N TYR A 342 -5.73 -21.20 10.07
CA TYR A 342 -4.98 -20.52 11.13
C TYR A 342 -5.67 -19.23 11.60
N GLN A 343 -6.32 -18.48 10.71
CA GLN A 343 -7.17 -17.36 11.11
C GLN A 343 -8.33 -17.82 12.01
N CYS A 344 -8.94 -18.97 11.72
CA CYS A 344 -9.98 -19.56 12.55
C CYS A 344 -9.45 -19.92 13.95
N LEU A 345 -8.28 -20.56 14.03
CA LEU A 345 -7.62 -20.87 15.31
C LEU A 345 -7.38 -19.60 16.16
N ASN A 346 -6.86 -18.53 15.55
CA ASN A 346 -6.62 -17.25 16.24
C ASN A 346 -7.90 -16.60 16.75
N ARG A 347 -9.06 -16.97 16.20
CA ARG A 347 -10.39 -16.47 16.56
C ARG A 347 -11.19 -17.45 17.42
N GLU A 348 -10.54 -18.54 17.86
CA GLU A 348 -11.18 -19.60 18.64
C GLU A 348 -12.41 -20.23 17.95
N VAL A 349 -12.39 -20.24 16.61
CA VAL A 349 -13.40 -20.92 15.79
C VAL A 349 -13.09 -22.42 15.77
N ASP A 350 -14.10 -23.23 16.07
CA ASP A 350 -14.01 -24.69 16.10
C ASP A 350 -13.76 -25.26 14.69
N ILE A 351 -12.73 -26.10 14.51
CA ILE A 351 -12.38 -26.67 13.20
C ILE A 351 -12.55 -28.18 13.24
N ILE A 352 -13.43 -28.71 12.39
CA ILE A 352 -13.70 -30.14 12.27
C ILE A 352 -13.30 -30.62 10.88
N LEU A 353 -12.38 -31.57 10.83
CA LEU A 353 -12.02 -32.27 9.60
C LEU A 353 -13.03 -33.38 9.35
N ILE A 354 -13.70 -33.37 8.20
CA ILE A 354 -14.62 -34.44 7.80
C ILE A 354 -14.31 -34.90 6.37
N THR A 355 -13.92 -36.17 6.22
CA THR A 355 -13.37 -36.66 4.97
C THR A 355 -13.75 -38.11 4.64
N LYS A 356 -13.74 -38.41 3.35
CA LYS A 356 -13.88 -39.76 2.75
C LYS A 356 -12.52 -40.37 2.39
N HIS A 357 -11.44 -39.80 2.93
CA HIS A 357 -10.07 -40.25 2.69
C HIS A 357 -9.92 -41.75 2.97
N ARG A 358 -9.18 -42.43 2.08
CA ARG A 358 -9.08 -43.90 2.11
C ARG A 358 -8.05 -44.41 3.12
N GLU A 359 -6.98 -43.67 3.31
CA GLU A 359 -5.88 -44.05 4.18
C GLU A 359 -6.10 -43.53 5.61
N ASP A 360 -5.17 -43.80 6.52
CA ASP A 360 -5.24 -43.25 7.87
C ASP A 360 -5.06 -41.73 7.82
N VAL A 361 -6.10 -40.98 8.17
CA VAL A 361 -6.10 -39.51 8.08
C VAL A 361 -4.99 -38.89 8.92
N LYS A 362 -4.65 -39.45 10.08
CA LYS A 362 -3.61 -38.89 10.95
C LYS A 362 -2.21 -39.09 10.35
N GLN A 363 -1.94 -40.26 9.77
CA GLN A 363 -0.70 -40.51 9.04
C GLN A 363 -0.58 -39.59 7.83
N THR A 364 -1.66 -39.38 7.09
CA THR A 364 -1.70 -38.42 5.99
C THR A 364 -1.36 -37.02 6.49
N LEU A 365 -2.06 -36.50 7.49
CA LEU A 365 -1.78 -35.18 8.06
C LEU A 365 -0.32 -35.02 8.52
N ASP A 366 0.24 -36.03 9.19
CA ASP A 366 1.64 -36.05 9.64
C ASP A 366 2.63 -35.96 8.47
N SER A 367 2.37 -36.70 7.38
CA SER A 367 3.20 -36.66 6.17
C SER A 367 3.24 -35.27 5.50
N PHE A 368 2.22 -34.44 5.73
CA PHE A 368 2.15 -33.04 5.27
C PHE A 368 2.51 -32.02 6.34
N GLN A 369 2.97 -32.45 7.51
CA GLN A 369 3.29 -31.58 8.65
C GLN A 369 2.09 -30.74 9.12
N ILE A 370 0.88 -31.26 8.94
CA ILE A 370 -0.35 -30.64 9.42
C ILE A 370 -0.65 -31.22 10.80
N CYS A 371 -0.58 -30.39 11.83
CA CYS A 371 -0.83 -30.83 13.20
C CYS A 371 -2.29 -31.32 13.36
N PRO A 372 -2.55 -32.59 13.73
CA PRO A 372 -3.91 -33.08 13.93
C PRO A 372 -4.68 -32.31 15.01
N ASN A 373 -3.98 -31.71 15.97
CA ASN A 373 -4.58 -30.93 17.06
C ASN A 373 -5.14 -29.58 16.61
N MET A 374 -4.91 -29.16 15.35
CA MET A 374 -5.64 -28.03 14.75
C MET A 374 -7.14 -28.34 14.61
N PHE A 375 -7.50 -29.62 14.55
CA PHE A 375 -8.88 -30.06 14.45
C PHE A 375 -9.37 -30.53 15.81
N SER A 376 -10.48 -29.97 16.28
CA SER A 376 -11.13 -30.45 17.51
C SER A 376 -11.67 -31.87 17.34
N GLN A 377 -12.03 -32.22 16.10
CA GLN A 377 -12.49 -33.54 15.71
C GLN A 377 -12.03 -33.89 14.29
N ILE A 378 -11.64 -35.14 14.10
CA ILE A 378 -11.34 -35.75 12.79
C ILE A 378 -12.35 -36.87 12.56
N ILE A 379 -13.20 -36.70 11.54
CA ILE A 379 -14.28 -37.61 11.17
C ILE A 379 -13.95 -38.24 9.82
N GLN A 380 -13.50 -39.49 9.85
CA GLN A 380 -13.29 -40.30 8.65
C GLN A 380 -14.54 -41.16 8.39
N ILE A 381 -15.15 -41.01 7.22
CA ILE A 381 -16.38 -41.73 6.84
C ILE A 381 -16.18 -42.62 5.62
N GLY A 382 -17.09 -43.57 5.42
CA GLY A 382 -17.07 -44.45 4.25
C GLY A 382 -17.29 -43.69 2.95
N LYS A 383 -16.67 -44.17 1.86
CA LYS A 383 -16.74 -43.57 0.51
C LYS A 383 -18.18 -43.32 0.04
N ASP A 384 -19.08 -44.26 0.37
CA ASP A 384 -20.49 -44.26 -0.07
C ASP A 384 -21.44 -43.58 0.93
N ASP A 385 -20.93 -43.09 2.07
CA ASP A 385 -21.75 -42.36 3.04
C ASP A 385 -21.86 -40.86 2.68
N PHE A 386 -22.57 -40.08 3.48
CA PHE A 386 -22.78 -38.65 3.23
C PHE A 386 -22.35 -37.79 4.42
N LYS A 387 -21.56 -36.74 4.16
CA LYS A 387 -20.98 -35.90 5.22
C LYS A 387 -22.03 -35.24 6.12
N TYR A 388 -23.17 -34.82 5.54
CA TYR A 388 -24.25 -34.15 6.28
C TYR A 388 -24.82 -34.99 7.45
N ARG A 389 -24.63 -36.32 7.45
CA ARG A 389 -25.10 -37.18 8.56
C ARG A 389 -24.25 -37.08 9.82
N TYR A 390 -23.03 -36.57 9.70
CA TYR A 390 -22.05 -36.45 10.76
C TYR A 390 -21.79 -34.99 11.16
N MET A 391 -22.59 -34.08 10.62
CA MET A 391 -22.51 -32.64 10.82
C MET A 391 -23.83 -32.17 11.41
N ASN A 392 -23.80 -31.05 12.12
CA ASN A 392 -25.01 -30.36 12.55
C ASN A 392 -24.79 -28.85 12.41
N ASN A 393 -25.84 -28.08 12.66
CA ASN A 393 -25.79 -26.62 12.66
C ASN A 393 -26.41 -26.08 13.96
N ASP A 394 -26.14 -26.77 15.07
CA ASP A 394 -26.55 -26.34 16.42
C ASP A 394 -25.82 -25.06 16.84
N ILE A 395 -24.59 -24.93 16.38
CA ILE A 395 -23.72 -23.77 16.43
C ILE A 395 -23.58 -23.23 14.99
N PRO A 396 -23.55 -21.90 14.78
CA PRO A 396 -23.36 -21.31 13.46
C PRO A 396 -22.13 -21.88 12.75
N SER A 397 -22.36 -22.68 11.71
CA SER A 397 -21.31 -23.44 11.02
C SER A 397 -21.16 -23.03 9.56
N ILE A 398 -19.96 -23.19 9.00
CA ILE A 398 -19.73 -23.19 7.55
C ILE A 398 -19.10 -24.51 7.10
N PHE A 399 -19.21 -24.82 5.81
CA PHE A 399 -18.60 -26.02 5.23
C PHE A 399 -17.79 -25.73 3.98
N ILE A 400 -16.57 -26.28 3.93
CA ILE A 400 -15.61 -26.09 2.83
C ILE A 400 -15.28 -27.44 2.21
N ASP A 401 -15.59 -27.60 0.93
CA ASP A 401 -15.37 -28.84 0.18
C ASP A 401 -15.38 -28.54 -1.34
N ASN A 402 -14.44 -29.13 -2.07
CA ASN A 402 -14.37 -29.02 -3.54
C ASN A 402 -15.55 -29.74 -4.25
N SER A 403 -16.13 -30.76 -3.62
CA SER A 403 -17.27 -31.51 -4.14
C SER A 403 -18.56 -30.70 -4.08
N PHE A 404 -19.08 -30.33 -5.26
CA PHE A 404 -20.38 -29.67 -5.36
C PHE A 404 -21.53 -30.50 -4.77
N GLU A 405 -21.53 -31.82 -4.97
CA GLU A 405 -22.61 -32.67 -4.48
C GLU A 405 -22.63 -32.73 -2.95
N GLU A 406 -21.46 -32.84 -2.29
CA GLU A 406 -21.38 -32.79 -0.83
C GLU A 406 -21.84 -31.42 -0.31
N ARG A 407 -21.36 -30.33 -0.90
CA ARG A 407 -21.78 -28.97 -0.53
C ARG A 407 -23.28 -28.76 -0.72
N LYS A 408 -23.86 -29.28 -1.80
CA LYS A 408 -25.30 -29.19 -2.07
C LYS A 408 -26.09 -29.93 -0.99
N GLN A 409 -25.69 -31.14 -0.63
CA GLN A 409 -26.38 -31.93 0.39
C GLN A 409 -26.31 -31.29 1.76
N VAL A 410 -25.12 -30.82 2.19
CA VAL A 410 -24.94 -30.10 3.45
C VAL A 410 -25.82 -28.85 3.48
N LYS A 411 -25.83 -28.05 2.41
CA LYS A 411 -26.69 -26.85 2.32
C LYS A 411 -28.17 -27.18 2.41
N VAL A 412 -28.65 -28.18 1.66
CA VAL A 412 -30.08 -28.54 1.61
C VAL A 412 -30.56 -29.20 2.90
N LYS A 413 -29.73 -30.05 3.52
CA LYS A 413 -30.13 -30.87 4.66
C LYS A 413 -29.92 -30.18 6.01
N LEU A 414 -28.90 -29.33 6.13
CA LEU A 414 -28.51 -28.71 7.40
C LEU A 414 -28.61 -27.17 7.39
N ASN A 415 -28.90 -26.56 6.25
CA ASN A 415 -28.89 -25.10 6.07
C ASN A 415 -27.55 -24.45 6.47
N ILE A 416 -26.45 -25.17 6.28
CA ILE A 416 -25.09 -24.67 6.51
C ILE A 416 -24.61 -23.95 5.24
N PRO A 417 -24.12 -22.70 5.32
CA PRO A 417 -23.43 -22.03 4.23
C PRO A 417 -22.21 -22.83 3.76
N THR A 418 -22.08 -23.02 2.44
CA THR A 418 -21.03 -23.84 1.85
C THR A 418 -20.17 -23.05 0.87
N PHE A 419 -18.87 -23.34 0.87
CA PHE A 419 -17.85 -22.62 0.11
C PHE A 419 -17.00 -23.58 -0.70
N ASP A 420 -16.79 -23.22 -1.96
CA ASP A 420 -15.81 -23.86 -2.83
C ASP A 420 -14.42 -23.27 -2.58
N LEU A 421 -13.36 -23.90 -3.11
CA LEU A 421 -11.98 -23.47 -2.90
C LEU A 421 -11.68 -22.09 -3.53
N ASN A 422 -12.36 -21.73 -4.62
CA ASN A 422 -12.24 -20.41 -5.23
C ASN A 422 -12.93 -19.31 -4.41
N MET A 423 -13.70 -19.66 -3.39
CA MET A 423 -14.43 -18.71 -2.53
C MET A 423 -13.69 -18.42 -1.21
N ILE A 424 -12.58 -19.11 -0.91
CA ILE A 424 -11.85 -18.94 0.36
C ILE A 424 -11.37 -17.50 0.56
N ASP A 425 -11.04 -16.78 -0.52
CA ASP A 425 -10.61 -15.38 -0.46
C ASP A 425 -11.62 -14.45 0.21
N CYS A 426 -12.94 -14.77 0.15
CA CYS A 426 -13.96 -13.96 0.82
C CYS A 426 -14.09 -14.21 2.33
N LEU A 427 -13.52 -15.32 2.82
CA LEU A 427 -13.51 -15.69 4.24
C LEU A 427 -12.26 -15.15 4.97
N ILE A 428 -11.23 -14.76 4.22
CA ILE A 428 -9.98 -14.22 4.76
C ILE A 428 -10.17 -12.74 5.12
N ASP A 429 -9.84 -12.39 6.35
CA ASP A 429 -9.83 -11.02 6.84
C ASP A 429 -8.43 -10.43 6.70
N TRP A 430 -8.32 -9.39 5.87
CA TRP A 430 -7.05 -8.79 5.50
C TRP A 430 -6.65 -7.60 6.36
N ARG A 431 -7.48 -7.22 7.35
CA ARG A 431 -7.34 -5.98 8.11
C ARG A 431 -6.13 -5.92 9.05
N GLY A 432 -5.45 -7.04 9.23
CA GLY A 432 -4.20 -7.13 9.99
C GLY A 432 -4.41 -7.34 11.46
#